data_AF-A0AAV0T401-F1
#
_entry.id   AF-A0AAV0T401-F1
#
_cell.length_a   1.000
_cell.length_b   1.000
_cell.length_c   1.000
_cell.angle_alpha   90.00
_cell.angle_beta   90.00
_cell.angle_gamma   90.00
#
_symmetry.space_group_name_H-M   'P 1'
#
loop_
_entity.id
_entity.type
_entity.pdbx_description
1 polymer ?
#
loop_
_entity_poly.entity_id
_entity_poly.type
_entity_poly.pdbx_seq_one_letter_code
_entity_poly.pdbx_strand_id
1 'polypeptide(L)'
;MMPRVVLQIKPYTRSMSVEAIVAILATMSGIRSVHLIPDSSALFFSTESSSENGALVTDCSSGATPSLHRVIVRGDKSLDPDIFLTPLRSLNVAEINVIEQTSTEWTRKEVVLRVPDMMCPGNCGSSVLNAVRVVDEVEAARLRFEHRQVVIRGDMNVDDLCAAVLDVGFDSEVDAETPLPRRFRFRVDDLSDVGFNGVKLEEALRAVEGVENLVLLTDRVEVLVVAMLLDPTPLVKAAGRIGFKMLELSEEAWGIPVEVVPSPLVPSTHEEANTKEYQENHKCNMRICPQIGCPRYMTTVAHTAALAVGWAVPGCGMYSGGECTCGDDCKCEGCPEHNPAS
;
A
#
# COMPACT_ATOMS: atom_id res chain seq x y z
N MET A 1 -11.39 12.87 -9.19
CA MET A 1 -11.25 12.01 -10.38
C MET A 1 -9.79 11.91 -10.77
N MET A 2 -9.32 10.71 -11.09
CA MET A 2 -7.95 10.48 -11.54
C MET A 2 -7.89 10.32 -13.05
N PRO A 3 -7.03 11.06 -13.76
CA PRO A 3 -6.88 10.93 -15.19
C PRO A 3 -6.29 9.57 -15.57
N ARG A 4 -6.82 9.04 -16.67
CA ARG A 4 -6.44 7.82 -17.36
C ARG A 4 -6.18 8.18 -18.81
N VAL A 5 -4.96 7.97 -19.28
CA VAL A 5 -4.52 8.29 -20.64
C VAL A 5 -4.10 7.01 -21.32
N VAL A 6 -4.65 6.73 -22.49
CA VAL A 6 -4.23 5.60 -23.33
C VAL A 6 -3.32 6.14 -24.43
N LEU A 7 -2.08 5.65 -24.43
CA LEU A 7 -1.04 5.99 -25.38
C LEU A 7 -0.86 4.86 -26.40
N GLN A 8 -0.57 5.25 -27.63
CA GLN A 8 -0.07 4.40 -28.68
C GLN A 8 1.40 4.71 -28.88
N ILE A 9 2.27 3.73 -28.64
CA ILE A 9 3.71 3.91 -28.68
C ILE A 9 4.30 3.01 -29.75
N LYS A 10 5.05 3.62 -30.66
CA LYS A 10 5.83 2.92 -31.67
C LYS A 10 7.30 3.35 -31.56
N PRO A 11 8.16 2.51 -30.96
CA PRO A 11 9.58 2.81 -30.83
C PRO A 11 10.25 2.98 -32.20
N TYR A 12 11.15 3.96 -32.33
CA TYR A 12 11.87 4.18 -33.60
C TYR A 12 13.08 3.25 -33.77
N THR A 13 13.68 2.80 -32.67
CA THR A 13 14.90 2.00 -32.67
C THR A 13 14.70 0.70 -31.91
N ARG A 14 15.46 -0.33 -32.27
CA ARG A 14 15.48 -1.61 -31.52
C ARG A 14 16.24 -1.50 -30.18
N SER A 15 17.06 -0.46 -29.99
CA SER A 15 17.81 -0.22 -28.77
C SER A 15 16.97 0.31 -27.62
N MET A 16 15.81 0.90 -27.91
CA MET A 16 14.88 1.40 -26.91
C MET A 16 13.59 0.59 -26.99
N SER A 17 13.46 -0.38 -26.10
CA SER A 17 12.27 -1.23 -26.03
C SER A 17 11.09 -0.45 -25.45
N VAL A 18 9.87 -0.96 -25.67
CA VAL A 18 8.66 -0.31 -25.11
C VAL A 18 8.68 -0.37 -23.58
N GLU A 19 9.27 -1.42 -23.01
CA GLU A 19 9.44 -1.59 -21.56
C GLU A 19 10.34 -0.48 -20.99
N ALA A 20 11.38 -0.08 -21.70
CA ALA A 20 12.23 1.05 -21.30
C ALA A 20 11.44 2.37 -21.31
N ILE A 21 10.57 2.59 -22.31
CA ILE A 21 9.70 3.77 -22.37
C ILE A 21 8.70 3.76 -21.20
N VAL A 22 8.09 2.60 -20.92
CA VAL A 22 7.18 2.41 -19.79
C VAL A 22 7.88 2.68 -18.45
N ALA A 23 9.12 2.20 -18.29
CA ALA A 23 9.92 2.47 -17.10
C ALA A 23 10.21 3.97 -16.93
N ILE A 24 10.53 4.68 -18.02
CA ILE A 24 10.73 6.14 -17.97
C ILE A 24 9.42 6.83 -17.55
N LEU A 25 8.30 6.49 -18.19
CA LEU A 25 6.98 7.04 -17.84
C LEU A 25 6.65 6.81 -16.36
N ALA A 26 6.93 5.62 -15.81
CA ALA A 26 6.68 5.30 -14.41
C ALA A 26 7.51 6.13 -13.41
N THR A 27 8.60 6.76 -13.85
CA THR A 27 9.43 7.65 -13.01
C THR A 27 9.03 9.12 -13.07
N MET A 28 8.08 9.50 -13.91
CA MET A 28 7.70 10.89 -14.08
C MET A 28 6.80 11.38 -12.95
N SER A 29 6.95 12.65 -12.57
CA SER A 29 6.11 13.29 -11.56
C SER A 29 4.64 13.27 -11.94
N GLY A 30 3.79 12.91 -10.98
CA GLY A 30 2.34 12.87 -11.14
C GLY A 30 1.80 11.60 -11.82
N ILE A 31 2.67 10.76 -12.38
CA ILE A 31 2.28 9.42 -12.83
C ILE A 31 2.28 8.47 -11.62
N ARG A 32 1.18 7.73 -11.48
CA ARG A 32 0.92 6.80 -10.37
C ARG A 32 1.10 5.35 -10.81
N SER A 33 0.67 5.02 -12.03
CA SER A 33 0.85 3.69 -12.61
C SER A 33 0.92 3.74 -14.13
N VAL A 34 1.67 2.79 -14.70
CA VAL A 34 1.82 2.63 -16.16
C VAL A 34 1.70 1.15 -16.50
N HIS A 35 0.84 0.84 -17.47
CA HIS A 35 0.52 -0.55 -17.83
C HIS A 35 0.64 -0.76 -19.32
N LEU A 36 1.46 -1.74 -19.71
CA LEU A 36 1.50 -2.23 -21.08
C LEU A 36 0.32 -3.18 -21.28
N ILE A 37 -0.53 -2.90 -22.27
CA ILE A 37 -1.60 -3.83 -22.63
C ILE A 37 -0.98 -4.89 -23.57
N PRO A 38 -0.99 -6.17 -23.20
CA PRO A 38 -0.53 -7.21 -24.12
C PRO A 38 -1.46 -7.27 -25.33
N ASP A 39 -0.89 -7.22 -26.53
CA ASP A 39 -1.64 -7.47 -27.76
C ASP A 39 -2.22 -8.88 -27.68
N SER A 40 -3.54 -8.98 -27.83
CA SER A 40 -4.27 -10.26 -27.71
C SER A 40 -3.86 -11.31 -28.75
N SER A 41 -2.95 -10.95 -29.67
CA SER A 41 -2.38 -11.80 -30.71
C SER A 41 -1.15 -12.61 -30.26
N ALA A 42 -0.54 -12.31 -29.09
CA ALA A 42 0.71 -12.94 -28.65
C ALA A 42 0.57 -14.06 -27.61
N LEU A 43 -0.65 -14.35 -27.13
CA LEU A 43 -0.91 -15.37 -26.11
C LEU A 43 -1.08 -16.81 -26.64
N PHE A 44 -0.52 -17.12 -27.81
CA PHE A 44 -0.24 -18.52 -28.18
C PHE A 44 1.19 -18.84 -27.76
N PHE A 45 1.37 -19.17 -26.48
CA PHE A 45 2.52 -19.96 -26.08
C PHE A 45 2.44 -21.28 -26.85
N SER A 46 3.40 -21.48 -27.74
CA SER A 46 3.67 -22.75 -28.39
C SER A 46 3.91 -23.80 -27.31
N THR A 47 2.90 -24.64 -27.09
CA THR A 47 3.06 -25.90 -26.37
C THR A 47 4.03 -26.73 -27.21
N GLU A 48 5.27 -26.84 -26.75
CA GLU A 48 6.24 -27.78 -27.30
C GLU A 48 5.69 -29.20 -27.12
N SER A 49 5.10 -29.74 -28.17
CA SER A 49 4.94 -31.18 -28.32
C SER A 49 6.28 -31.74 -28.77
N SER A 50 6.88 -32.56 -27.91
CA SER A 50 8.02 -33.40 -28.24
C SER A 50 7.69 -34.34 -29.40
N SER A 51 8.34 -34.14 -30.54
CA SER A 51 8.60 -35.20 -31.51
C SER A 51 9.89 -34.94 -32.27
N GLU A 52 10.72 -35.98 -32.30
CA GLU A 52 12.06 -36.02 -32.84
C GLU A 52 12.11 -35.85 -34.37
N ASN A 53 13.27 -35.38 -34.83
CA ASN A 53 13.85 -35.48 -36.17
C ASN A 53 13.47 -34.44 -37.24
N GLY A 54 14.49 -33.68 -37.67
CA GLY A 54 14.51 -33.02 -38.97
C GLY A 54 15.30 -31.72 -38.97
N ALA A 55 16.57 -31.79 -39.37
CA ALA A 55 17.40 -30.63 -39.64
C ALA A 55 16.72 -29.69 -40.67
N LEU A 56 16.52 -28.43 -40.30
CA LEU A 56 16.42 -27.34 -41.27
C LEU A 56 17.08 -26.09 -40.66
N VAL A 57 18.15 -25.66 -41.33
CA VAL A 57 18.72 -24.32 -41.16
C VAL A 57 17.66 -23.34 -41.64
N THR A 58 17.11 -22.54 -40.74
CA THR A 58 16.22 -21.43 -41.10
C THR A 58 16.89 -20.13 -40.70
N ASP A 59 17.67 -19.59 -41.63
CA ASP A 59 17.95 -18.16 -41.67
C ASP A 59 16.62 -17.43 -41.82
N CYS A 60 16.14 -16.82 -40.74
CA CYS A 60 15.00 -15.91 -40.77
C CYS A 60 15.46 -14.53 -40.29
N SER A 61 16.04 -13.78 -41.22
CA SER A 61 16.13 -12.33 -41.15
C SER A 61 14.71 -11.74 -41.22
N SER A 62 13.99 -11.70 -40.09
CA SER A 62 12.73 -10.95 -40.02
C SER A 62 13.05 -9.49 -39.71
N GLY A 63 12.89 -8.65 -40.73
CA GLY A 63 12.72 -7.21 -40.57
C GLY A 63 11.43 -6.95 -39.78
N ALA A 64 11.49 -7.11 -38.46
CA ALA A 64 10.39 -6.77 -37.57
C ALA A 64 10.08 -5.28 -37.72
N THR A 65 8.98 -4.97 -38.40
CA THR A 65 8.30 -3.68 -38.30
C THR A 65 8.11 -3.35 -36.82
N PRO A 66 8.35 -2.10 -36.37
CA PRO A 66 8.19 -1.75 -34.97
C PRO A 66 6.75 -2.05 -34.55
N SER A 67 6.57 -2.97 -33.60
CA SER A 67 5.26 -3.33 -33.07
C SER A 67 4.65 -2.10 -32.39
N LEU A 68 3.36 -1.95 -32.61
CA LEU A 68 2.57 -0.85 -32.12
C LEU A 68 2.01 -1.24 -30.76
N HIS A 69 2.42 -0.55 -29.70
CA HIS A 69 2.03 -0.93 -28.35
C HIS A 69 1.01 0.03 -27.75
N ARG A 70 0.11 -0.48 -26.93
CA ARG A 70 -0.83 0.32 -26.15
C ARG A 70 -0.38 0.38 -24.70
N VAL A 71 -0.27 1.60 -24.17
CA VAL A 71 0.17 1.86 -22.80
C VAL A 71 -0.88 2.71 -22.11
N ILE A 72 -1.33 2.28 -20.93
CA ILE A 72 -2.24 3.04 -20.08
C ILE A 72 -1.40 3.76 -19.03
N VAL A 73 -1.58 5.07 -18.90
CA VAL A 73 -0.97 5.90 -17.87
C VAL A 73 -2.06 6.42 -16.96
N ARG A 74 -1.90 6.26 -15.65
CA ARG A 74 -2.77 6.84 -14.63
C ARG A 74 -1.97 7.77 -13.73
N GLY A 75 -2.57 8.86 -13.30
CA GLY A 75 -1.87 9.87 -12.51
C GLY A 75 -2.76 10.63 -11.55
N ASP A 76 -2.16 11.64 -10.92
CA ASP A 76 -2.85 12.59 -10.07
C ASP A 76 -3.77 13.54 -10.86
N LYS A 77 -4.55 14.37 -10.14
CA LYS A 77 -5.49 15.32 -10.76
C LYS A 77 -4.81 16.33 -11.72
N SER A 78 -3.50 16.53 -11.60
CA SER A 78 -2.72 17.47 -12.40
C SER A 78 -2.04 16.85 -13.62
N LEU A 79 -2.23 15.55 -13.88
CA LEU A 79 -1.61 14.88 -15.01
C LEU A 79 -2.13 15.44 -16.35
N ASP A 80 -1.22 16.09 -17.08
CA ASP A 80 -1.46 16.61 -18.44
C ASP A 80 -0.55 15.88 -19.44
N PRO A 81 -1.12 15.18 -20.45
CA PRO A 81 -0.36 14.46 -21.47
C PRO A 81 0.62 15.34 -22.24
N ASP A 82 0.30 16.61 -22.49
CA ASP A 82 1.23 17.46 -23.23
C ASP A 82 2.46 17.84 -22.40
N ILE A 83 2.29 17.97 -21.09
CA ILE A 83 3.40 18.27 -20.17
C ILE A 83 4.28 17.02 -19.99
N PHE A 84 3.71 15.89 -19.57
CA PHE A 84 4.54 14.72 -19.25
C PHE A 84 5.10 14.02 -20.50
N LEU A 85 4.51 14.18 -21.68
CA LEU A 85 5.11 13.62 -22.91
C LEU A 85 6.21 14.51 -23.51
N THR A 86 6.35 15.76 -23.08
CA THR A 86 7.33 16.70 -23.62
C THR A 86 8.77 16.16 -23.57
N PRO A 87 9.26 15.57 -22.46
CA PRO A 87 10.60 14.99 -22.43
C PRO A 87 10.80 13.85 -23.44
N LEU A 88 9.82 12.95 -23.58
CA LEU A 88 9.89 11.83 -24.51
C LEU A 88 9.84 12.29 -25.98
N ARG A 89 9.00 13.28 -26.29
CA ARG A 89 8.94 13.93 -27.61
C ARG A 89 10.28 14.61 -27.95
N SER A 90 10.91 15.25 -26.97
CA SER A 90 12.20 15.95 -27.14
C SER A 90 13.36 14.97 -27.39
N LEU A 91 13.34 13.80 -26.76
CA LEU A 91 14.34 12.75 -26.97
C LEU A 91 14.15 11.99 -28.29
N ASN A 92 13.02 12.19 -28.97
CA ASN A 92 12.68 11.54 -30.25
C ASN A 92 12.89 10.02 -30.23
N VAL A 93 12.40 9.37 -29.17
CA VAL A 93 12.63 7.94 -28.89
C VAL A 93 11.57 7.03 -29.49
N ALA A 94 10.35 7.55 -29.66
CA ALA A 94 9.20 6.83 -30.20
C ALA A 94 8.17 7.80 -30.78
N GLU A 95 7.35 7.30 -31.69
CA GLU A 95 6.10 7.95 -32.07
C GLU A 95 5.07 7.67 -30.96
N ILE A 96 4.57 8.73 -30.31
CA ILE A 96 3.64 8.63 -29.18
C ILE A 96 2.38 9.43 -29.49
N ASN A 97 1.26 8.73 -29.61
CA ASN A 97 -0.06 9.31 -29.86
C ASN A 97 -0.98 9.05 -28.68
N VAL A 98 -1.76 10.06 -28.26
CA VAL A 98 -2.82 9.91 -27.26
C VAL A 98 -4.08 9.45 -27.98
N ILE A 99 -4.59 8.27 -27.62
CA ILE A 99 -5.80 7.68 -28.23
C ILE A 99 -7.04 8.05 -27.42
N GLU A 100 -6.93 8.03 -26.09
CA GLU A 100 -8.05 8.18 -25.19
C GLU A 100 -7.60 8.94 -23.93
N GLN A 101 -8.44 9.85 -23.46
CA GLN A 101 -8.28 10.51 -22.17
C GLN A 101 -9.61 10.43 -21.43
N THR A 102 -9.62 9.68 -20.35
CA THR A 102 -10.78 9.49 -19.48
C THR A 102 -10.39 9.80 -18.04
N SER A 103 -11.39 9.94 -17.17
CA SER A 103 -11.18 10.17 -15.74
C SER A 103 -11.92 9.10 -14.95
N THR A 104 -11.23 8.42 -14.04
CA THR A 104 -11.85 7.42 -13.17
C THR A 104 -12.18 8.03 -11.82
N GLU A 105 -13.36 7.74 -11.29
CA GLU A 105 -13.68 8.04 -9.90
C GLU A 105 -12.91 7.08 -8.98
N TRP A 106 -12.24 7.68 -8.00
CA TRP A 106 -11.49 6.96 -7.00
C TRP A 106 -12.06 7.36 -5.65
N THR A 107 -12.61 6.39 -4.93
CA THR A 107 -13.36 6.61 -3.71
C THR A 107 -12.43 6.69 -2.50
N ARG A 108 -11.40 5.84 -2.45
CA ARG A 108 -10.55 5.72 -1.27
C ARG A 108 -9.53 6.86 -1.14
N LYS A 109 -9.61 7.62 -0.05
CA LYS A 109 -8.79 8.81 0.15
C LYS A 109 -8.47 9.09 1.61
N GLU A 110 -7.43 9.89 1.81
CA GLU A 110 -7.12 10.56 3.06
C GLU A 110 -7.59 12.01 2.96
N VAL A 111 -8.41 12.43 3.91
CA VAL A 111 -8.89 13.82 4.03
C VAL A 111 -8.32 14.40 5.31
N VAL A 112 -7.72 15.58 5.19
CA VAL A 112 -7.27 16.38 6.33
C VAL A 112 -8.24 17.53 6.52
N LEU A 113 -9.03 17.46 7.59
CA LEU A 113 -9.91 18.54 7.99
C LEU A 113 -9.24 19.39 9.05
N ARG A 114 -9.28 20.70 8.89
CA ARG A 114 -8.89 21.70 9.89
C ARG A 114 -10.14 22.18 10.60
N VAL A 115 -10.11 22.17 11.93
CA VAL A 115 -11.19 22.65 12.79
C VAL A 115 -10.63 23.74 13.71
N PRO A 116 -10.62 25.00 13.27
CA PRO A 116 -9.96 26.08 13.99
C PRO A 116 -10.49 26.27 15.42
N ASP A 117 -11.78 26.07 15.68
CA ASP A 117 -12.40 26.35 16.98
C ASP A 117 -12.23 25.23 18.02
N MET A 118 -11.39 24.23 17.71
CA MET A 118 -11.10 23.14 18.64
C MET A 118 -10.17 23.61 19.78
N MET A 119 -10.76 23.90 20.94
CA MET A 119 -10.04 24.51 22.08
C MET A 119 -9.35 23.50 23.00
N CYS A 120 -9.80 22.25 23.04
CA CYS A 120 -9.19 21.21 23.87
C CYS A 120 -9.24 19.82 23.20
N PRO A 121 -8.23 18.95 23.45
CA PRO A 121 -8.19 17.62 22.84
C PRO A 121 -9.24 16.68 23.45
N GLY A 122 -9.52 16.82 24.76
CA GLY A 122 -10.37 15.90 25.50
C GLY A 122 -11.86 15.98 25.14
N ASN A 123 -12.41 17.20 25.07
CA ASN A 123 -13.83 17.38 24.77
C ASN A 123 -14.04 17.77 23.30
N CYS A 124 -13.55 18.94 22.88
CA CYS A 124 -13.75 19.42 21.50
C CYS A 124 -13.16 18.42 20.48
N GLY A 125 -11.91 18.00 20.69
CA GLY A 125 -11.23 17.05 19.81
C GLY A 125 -11.92 15.69 19.73
N SER A 126 -12.30 15.11 20.87
CA SER A 126 -13.02 13.84 20.91
C SER A 126 -14.41 13.94 20.28
N SER A 127 -15.15 15.04 20.49
CA SER A 127 -16.47 15.26 19.85
C SER A 127 -16.37 15.25 18.33
N VAL A 128 -15.42 16.02 17.77
CA VAL A 128 -15.18 16.07 16.32
C VAL A 128 -14.72 14.70 15.81
N LEU A 129 -13.78 14.05 16.51
CA LEU A 129 -13.26 12.74 16.12
C LEU A 129 -14.37 11.68 16.11
N ASN A 130 -15.24 11.66 17.12
CA ASN A 130 -16.34 10.71 17.22
C ASN A 130 -17.41 10.98 16.15
N ALA A 131 -17.72 12.26 15.86
CA ALA A 131 -18.65 12.62 14.79
C ALA A 131 -18.20 12.05 13.44
N VAL A 132 -16.92 12.24 13.11
CA VAL A 132 -16.35 11.74 11.87
C VAL A 132 -16.28 10.21 11.83
N ARG A 133 -15.99 9.54 12.94
CA ARG A 133 -15.93 8.05 12.99
C ARG A 133 -17.27 7.38 12.71
N VAL A 134 -18.39 8.08 12.87
CA VAL A 134 -19.74 7.56 12.62
C VAL A 134 -20.17 7.75 11.17
N VAL A 135 -19.44 8.56 10.39
CA VAL A 135 -19.72 8.75 8.96
C VAL A 135 -19.47 7.45 8.21
N ASP A 136 -20.38 7.11 7.31
CA ASP A 136 -20.30 5.90 6.50
C ASP A 136 -18.98 5.85 5.71
N GLU A 137 -18.45 4.63 5.59
CA GLU A 137 -17.21 4.33 4.84
C GLU A 137 -15.93 4.97 5.39
N VAL A 138 -15.95 5.51 6.62
CA VAL A 138 -14.73 5.87 7.36
C VAL A 138 -14.09 4.61 7.94
N GLU A 139 -12.90 4.29 7.45
CA GLU A 139 -12.09 3.15 7.95
C GLU A 139 -11.32 3.54 9.21
N ALA A 140 -10.78 4.75 9.22
CA ALA A 140 -9.94 5.24 10.31
C ALA A 140 -9.98 6.76 10.42
N ALA A 141 -9.95 7.26 11.64
CA ALA A 141 -9.79 8.68 11.91
C ALA A 141 -8.86 8.90 13.10
N ARG A 142 -7.99 9.91 12.97
CA ARG A 142 -7.03 10.30 14.00
C ARG A 142 -7.02 11.81 14.18
N LEU A 143 -7.04 12.24 15.43
CA LEU A 143 -6.87 13.63 15.81
C LEU A 143 -5.38 14.03 15.84
N ARG A 144 -5.06 15.16 15.23
CA ARG A 144 -3.77 15.89 15.35
C ARG A 144 -4.04 17.25 15.98
N PHE A 145 -4.22 17.25 17.29
CA PHE A 145 -4.66 18.44 18.04
C PHE A 145 -3.69 19.62 17.93
N GLU A 146 -2.37 19.38 17.92
CA GLU A 146 -1.34 20.43 17.78
C GLU A 146 -1.56 21.32 16.54
N HIS A 147 -2.12 20.73 15.48
CA HIS A 147 -2.40 21.40 14.22
C HIS A 147 -3.89 21.73 14.05
N ARG A 148 -4.73 21.40 15.05
CA ARG A 148 -6.19 21.44 15.00
C ARG A 148 -6.76 20.71 13.78
N GLN A 149 -6.17 19.56 13.47
CA GLN A 149 -6.49 18.76 12.30
C GLN A 149 -7.06 17.40 12.69
N VAL A 150 -7.95 16.88 11.85
CA VAL A 150 -8.41 15.49 11.89
C VAL A 150 -8.03 14.84 10.56
N VAL A 151 -7.28 13.75 10.65
CA VAL A 151 -6.84 12.97 9.48
C VAL A 151 -7.70 11.74 9.38
N ILE A 152 -8.40 11.59 8.26
CA ILE A 152 -9.48 10.62 8.09
C ILE A 152 -9.20 9.82 6.83
N ARG A 153 -9.41 8.51 6.88
CA ARG A 153 -9.18 7.58 5.78
C ARG A 153 -10.42 6.73 5.54
N GLY A 154 -10.73 6.50 4.28
CA GLY A 154 -11.85 5.67 3.88
C GLY A 154 -12.35 6.01 2.47
N ASP A 155 -13.52 5.48 2.12
CA ASP A 155 -14.22 5.78 0.86
C ASP A 155 -15.24 6.92 0.98
N MET A 156 -15.30 7.56 2.15
CA MET A 156 -16.28 8.58 2.52
C MET A 156 -16.31 9.82 1.61
N ASN A 157 -17.48 10.45 1.53
CA ASN A 157 -17.63 11.76 0.90
C ASN A 157 -17.14 12.89 1.83
N VAL A 158 -16.52 13.92 1.26
CA VAL A 158 -15.98 15.06 2.01
C VAL A 158 -17.11 15.94 2.56
N ASP A 159 -18.21 16.07 1.82
CA ASP A 159 -19.36 16.87 2.25
C ASP A 159 -20.03 16.27 3.49
N ASP A 160 -20.15 14.94 3.55
CA ASP A 160 -20.73 14.23 4.69
C ASP A 160 -19.84 14.37 5.94
N LEU A 161 -18.52 14.37 5.77
CA LEU A 161 -17.59 14.67 6.87
C LEU A 161 -17.78 16.08 7.41
N CYS A 162 -17.89 17.07 6.53
CA CYS A 162 -18.09 18.47 6.95
C CYS A 162 -19.44 18.65 7.65
N ALA A 163 -20.49 18.00 7.15
CA ALA A 163 -21.81 18.00 7.78
C ALA A 163 -21.77 17.37 9.19
N ALA A 164 -21.08 16.24 9.35
CA ALA A 164 -20.93 15.60 10.66
C ALA A 164 -20.20 16.49 11.68
N VAL A 165 -19.20 17.26 11.24
CA VAL A 165 -18.49 18.21 12.12
C VAL A 165 -19.37 19.43 12.44
N LEU A 166 -20.17 19.90 11.49
CA LEU A 166 -21.14 20.98 11.70
C LEU A 166 -22.22 20.59 12.71
N ASP A 167 -22.71 19.35 12.65
CA ASP A 167 -23.75 18.83 13.55
C ASP A 167 -23.32 18.79 15.03
N VAL A 168 -22.01 18.66 15.28
CA VAL A 168 -21.44 18.76 16.64
C VAL A 168 -21.05 20.20 17.02
N GLY A 169 -21.36 21.18 16.16
CA GLY A 169 -21.22 22.61 16.44
C GLY A 169 -19.88 23.22 16.09
N PHE A 170 -19.13 22.62 15.15
CA PHE A 170 -17.83 23.14 14.70
C PHE A 170 -17.82 23.38 13.19
N ASP A 171 -17.13 24.43 12.75
CA ASP A 171 -16.83 24.62 11.33
C ASP A 171 -15.54 23.87 10.95
N SER A 172 -15.51 23.32 9.73
CA SER A 172 -14.35 22.60 9.20
C SER A 172 -13.95 23.09 7.82
N GLU A 173 -12.64 23.19 7.61
CA GLU A 173 -12.04 23.48 6.32
C GLU A 173 -11.27 22.25 5.82
N VAL A 174 -11.32 21.99 4.51
CA VAL A 174 -10.58 20.88 3.91
C VAL A 174 -9.17 21.37 3.55
N ASP A 175 -8.18 20.99 4.36
CA ASP A 175 -6.77 21.35 4.12
C ASP A 175 -6.18 20.54 2.96
N ALA A 176 -6.51 19.24 2.88
CA ALA A 176 -5.98 18.35 1.85
C ALA A 176 -6.89 17.14 1.58
N GLU A 177 -6.92 16.71 0.33
CA GLU A 177 -7.55 15.47 -0.13
C GLU A 177 -6.52 14.67 -0.94
N THR A 178 -6.12 13.51 -0.44
CA THR A 178 -5.10 12.66 -1.06
C THR A 178 -5.67 11.30 -1.42
N PRO A 179 -5.72 10.90 -2.71
CA PRO A 179 -6.18 9.57 -3.08
C PRO A 179 -5.20 8.49 -2.62
N LEU A 180 -5.71 7.49 -1.91
CA LEU A 180 -4.92 6.41 -1.32
C LEU A 180 -5.10 5.09 -2.09
N PRO A 181 -4.00 4.37 -2.41
CA PRO A 181 -4.10 3.03 -2.94
C PRO A 181 -4.55 2.03 -1.86
N ARG A 182 -5.20 0.95 -2.32
CA ARG A 182 -5.48 -0.22 -1.48
C ARG A 182 -4.28 -1.15 -1.47
N ARG A 183 -4.18 -1.94 -0.39
CA ARG A 183 -3.12 -2.94 -0.23
C ARG A 183 -3.79 -4.30 -0.16
N PHE A 184 -3.50 -5.12 -1.15
CA PHE A 184 -3.97 -6.48 -1.20
C PHE A 184 -2.83 -7.41 -0.82
N ARG A 185 -3.09 -8.36 0.07
CA ARG A 185 -2.12 -9.40 0.43
C ARG A 185 -2.70 -10.73 0.02
N PHE A 186 -1.92 -11.52 -0.71
CA PHE A 186 -2.32 -12.82 -1.17
C PHE A 186 -1.33 -13.87 -0.76
N ARG A 187 -1.82 -15.03 -0.38
CA ARG A 187 -1.06 -16.27 -0.46
C ARG A 187 -1.21 -16.84 -1.86
N VAL A 188 -0.11 -17.27 -2.46
CA VAL A 188 -0.10 -17.77 -3.84
C VAL A 188 0.32 -19.22 -3.84
N ASP A 189 -0.34 -20.07 -4.61
CA ASP A 189 0.11 -21.45 -4.74
C ASP A 189 1.35 -21.51 -5.66
N ASP A 190 2.32 -22.39 -5.35
CA ASP A 190 3.52 -22.64 -6.16
C ASP A 190 4.48 -21.44 -6.40
N LEU A 191 4.41 -20.37 -5.60
CA LEU A 191 5.42 -19.30 -5.58
C LEU A 191 6.69 -19.75 -4.83
N SER A 192 7.40 -20.73 -5.39
CA SER A 192 8.60 -21.34 -4.80
C SER A 192 9.91 -20.71 -5.26
N ASP A 193 9.90 -19.99 -6.38
CA ASP A 193 11.07 -19.39 -7.00
C ASP A 193 10.81 -17.96 -7.49
N VAL A 194 11.83 -17.11 -7.39
CA VAL A 194 11.77 -15.71 -7.86
C VAL A 194 11.94 -15.64 -9.38
N GLY A 195 12.74 -16.54 -9.96
CA GLY A 195 13.25 -16.38 -11.33
C GLY A 195 12.25 -16.70 -12.43
N PHE A 196 11.45 -17.75 -12.29
CA PHE A 196 10.49 -18.17 -13.30
C PHE A 196 9.06 -17.84 -12.84
N ASN A 197 8.60 -18.44 -11.74
CA ASN A 197 7.24 -18.23 -11.27
C ASN A 197 7.03 -16.81 -10.73
N GLY A 198 8.02 -16.26 -10.03
CA GLY A 198 8.01 -14.89 -9.54
C GLY A 198 7.88 -13.86 -10.67
N VAL A 199 8.80 -13.87 -11.65
CA VAL A 199 8.76 -12.95 -12.80
C VAL A 199 7.45 -13.08 -13.58
N LYS A 200 7.00 -14.31 -13.86
CA LYS A 200 5.75 -14.56 -14.60
C LYS A 200 4.53 -13.97 -13.88
N LEU A 201 4.45 -14.14 -12.56
CA LEU A 201 3.38 -13.57 -11.76
C LEU A 201 3.47 -12.05 -11.67
N GLU A 202 4.67 -11.51 -11.46
CA GLU A 202 4.93 -10.09 -11.43
C GLU A 202 4.52 -9.39 -12.73
N GLU A 203 4.89 -9.93 -13.89
CA GLU A 203 4.49 -9.38 -15.19
C GLU A 203 2.98 -9.36 -15.37
N ALA A 204 2.30 -10.45 -15.00
CA ALA A 204 0.84 -10.53 -15.12
C ALA A 204 0.11 -9.55 -14.18
N LEU A 205 0.60 -9.38 -12.95
CA LEU A 205 0.02 -8.43 -12.00
C LEU A 205 0.34 -6.98 -12.37
N ARG A 206 1.55 -6.67 -12.84
CA ARG A 206 1.92 -5.33 -13.36
C ARG A 206 1.11 -4.94 -14.59
N ALA A 207 0.63 -5.90 -15.38
CA ALA A 207 -0.26 -5.63 -16.51
C ALA A 207 -1.69 -5.25 -16.09
N VAL A 208 -2.08 -5.49 -14.82
CA VAL A 208 -3.40 -5.10 -14.31
C VAL A 208 -3.48 -3.59 -14.12
N GLU A 209 -4.43 -2.96 -14.80
CA GLU A 209 -4.66 -1.52 -14.72
C GLU A 209 -4.92 -1.07 -13.28
N GLY A 210 -4.14 -0.11 -12.79
CA GLY A 210 -4.24 0.44 -11.44
C GLY A 210 -3.20 -0.12 -10.45
N VAL A 211 -2.46 -1.18 -10.78
CA VAL A 211 -1.36 -1.65 -9.92
C VAL A 211 -0.22 -0.64 -9.90
N GLU A 212 0.07 -0.06 -8.73
CA GLU A 212 1.16 0.91 -8.56
C GLU A 212 2.47 0.21 -8.21
N ASN A 213 2.39 -0.81 -7.34
CA ASN A 213 3.56 -1.53 -6.86
C ASN A 213 3.19 -2.94 -6.44
N LEU A 214 4.16 -3.85 -6.45
CA LEU A 214 4.02 -5.17 -5.87
C LEU A 214 5.33 -5.66 -5.26
N VAL A 215 5.21 -6.51 -4.25
CA VAL A 215 6.35 -7.15 -3.57
C VAL A 215 6.05 -8.64 -3.46
N LEU A 216 6.96 -9.44 -4.00
CA LEU A 216 6.92 -10.90 -3.88
C LEU A 216 7.73 -11.31 -2.64
N LEU A 217 7.10 -12.07 -1.75
CA LEU A 217 7.72 -12.67 -0.56
C LEU A 217 7.75 -14.19 -0.76
N THR A 218 8.74 -14.68 -1.51
CA THR A 218 8.85 -16.10 -1.87
C THR A 218 9.10 -17.02 -0.67
N ASP A 219 9.74 -16.49 0.37
CA ASP A 219 9.94 -17.14 1.67
C ASP A 219 8.63 -17.42 2.42
N ARG A 220 7.59 -16.60 2.17
CA ARG A 220 6.25 -16.77 2.75
C ARG A 220 5.22 -17.27 1.74
N VAL A 221 5.60 -17.38 0.47
CA VAL A 221 4.70 -17.71 -0.64
C VAL A 221 3.56 -16.68 -0.72
N GLU A 222 3.90 -15.41 -0.50
CA GLU A 222 2.95 -14.30 -0.42
C GLU A 222 3.28 -13.20 -1.42
N VAL A 223 2.25 -12.46 -1.82
CA VAL A 223 2.36 -11.28 -2.68
C VAL A 223 1.60 -10.12 -2.07
N LEU A 224 2.28 -8.99 -1.94
CA LEU A 224 1.71 -7.72 -1.51
C LEU A 224 1.54 -6.85 -2.74
N VAL A 225 0.33 -6.43 -3.04
CA VAL A 225 0.02 -5.56 -4.18
C VAL A 225 -0.53 -4.24 -3.67
N VAL A 226 0.07 -3.14 -4.09
CA VAL A 226 -0.43 -1.78 -3.88
C VAL A 226 -1.09 -1.34 -5.17
N ALA A 227 -2.40 -1.10 -5.14
CA ALA A 227 -3.14 -0.80 -6.36
C ALA A 227 -4.31 0.17 -6.12
N MET A 228 -4.58 0.95 -7.14
CA MET A 228 -5.80 1.73 -7.32
C MET A 228 -6.89 0.84 -7.93
N LEU A 229 -7.27 -0.22 -7.20
CA LEU A 229 -8.41 -1.10 -7.47
C LEU A 229 -9.44 -1.09 -6.33
N LEU A 230 -10.72 -1.18 -6.66
CA LEU A 230 -11.80 -1.28 -5.67
C LEU A 230 -11.82 -2.64 -4.99
N ASP A 231 -11.60 -3.69 -5.79
CA ASP A 231 -11.68 -5.08 -5.36
C ASP A 231 -10.52 -5.90 -5.96
N PRO A 232 -10.14 -7.03 -5.34
CA PRO A 232 -9.00 -7.83 -5.76
C PRO A 232 -9.27 -8.68 -7.02
N THR A 233 -10.51 -8.75 -7.53
CA THR A 233 -10.89 -9.66 -8.63
C THR A 233 -10.02 -9.52 -9.87
N PRO A 234 -9.63 -8.31 -10.34
CA PRO A 234 -8.75 -8.17 -11.49
C PRO A 234 -7.37 -8.83 -11.28
N LEU A 235 -6.83 -8.77 -10.06
CA LEU A 235 -5.55 -9.39 -9.69
C LEU A 235 -5.66 -10.91 -9.72
N VAL A 236 -6.70 -11.46 -9.08
CA VAL A 236 -6.93 -12.92 -9.05
C VAL A 236 -7.19 -13.45 -10.46
N LYS A 237 -7.94 -12.73 -11.30
CA LYS A 237 -8.16 -13.11 -12.70
C LYS A 237 -6.87 -13.09 -13.52
N ALA A 238 -6.02 -12.09 -13.33
CA ALA A 238 -4.75 -11.99 -14.05
C ALA A 238 -3.81 -13.15 -13.69
N ALA A 239 -3.67 -13.45 -12.40
CA ALA A 239 -2.89 -14.59 -11.93
C ALA A 239 -3.49 -15.94 -12.38
N GLY A 240 -4.81 -16.09 -12.36
CA GLY A 240 -5.47 -17.30 -12.84
C GLY A 240 -5.19 -17.61 -14.32
N ARG A 241 -5.07 -16.59 -15.17
CA ARG A 241 -4.77 -16.76 -16.60
C ARG A 241 -3.40 -17.39 -16.87
N ILE A 242 -2.44 -17.16 -15.97
CA ILE A 242 -1.08 -17.69 -16.08
C ILE A 242 -0.88 -18.96 -15.24
N GLY A 243 -1.94 -19.44 -14.56
CA GLY A 243 -1.96 -20.70 -13.82
C GLY A 243 -1.76 -20.58 -12.30
N PHE A 244 -1.73 -19.37 -11.73
CA PHE A 244 -1.58 -19.18 -10.29
C PHE A 244 -2.94 -19.04 -9.62
N LYS A 245 -3.07 -19.68 -8.45
CA LYS A 245 -4.20 -19.49 -7.55
C LYS A 245 -3.78 -18.58 -6.42
N MET A 246 -4.57 -17.53 -6.20
CA MET A 246 -4.33 -16.54 -5.15
C MET A 246 -5.46 -16.60 -4.12
N LEU A 247 -5.11 -16.62 -2.84
CA LEU A 247 -6.02 -16.49 -1.72
C LEU A 247 -5.74 -15.17 -1.00
N GLU A 248 -6.70 -14.26 -0.96
CA GLU A 248 -6.56 -13.01 -0.23
C GLU A 248 -6.49 -13.27 1.29
N LEU A 249 -5.58 -12.57 1.96
CA LEU A 249 -5.42 -12.57 3.41
C LEU A 249 -6.00 -11.25 3.95
N SER A 250 -6.79 -11.31 5.04
CA SER A 250 -7.45 -10.13 5.62
C SER A 250 -6.48 -9.05 6.11
N GLU A 251 -6.94 -7.80 6.15
CA GLU A 251 -6.17 -6.61 6.53
C GLU A 251 -5.71 -6.57 8.00
N GLU A 252 -6.18 -7.47 8.86
CA GLU A 252 -5.85 -7.52 10.30
C GLU A 252 -4.36 -7.84 10.58
N ALA A 253 -3.60 -8.22 9.54
CA ALA A 253 -2.19 -8.63 9.64
C ALA A 253 -1.19 -7.54 9.25
N TRP A 254 -1.61 -6.27 9.13
CA TRP A 254 -0.70 -5.14 8.98
C TRP A 254 -0.47 -4.50 10.36
N GLY A 255 0.69 -4.75 10.97
CA GLY A 255 1.09 -4.22 12.28
C GLY A 255 1.29 -2.69 12.36
N ILE A 256 0.41 -1.91 11.73
CA ILE A 256 0.30 -0.47 11.92
C ILE A 256 -0.89 -0.24 12.84
N PRO A 257 -0.69 0.17 14.11
CA PRO A 257 -1.80 0.52 14.98
C PRO A 257 -2.38 1.84 14.49
N VAL A 258 -3.40 1.77 13.67
CA VAL A 258 -4.39 2.86 13.57
C VAL A 258 -5.61 2.31 14.26
N GLU A 259 -6.10 3.03 15.28
CA GLU A 259 -7.29 2.65 16.03
C GLU A 259 -8.44 2.40 15.03
N VAL A 260 -8.70 1.12 14.78
CA VAL A 260 -9.79 0.65 13.93
C VAL A 260 -11.08 1.03 14.63
N VAL A 261 -11.98 1.71 13.92
CA VAL A 261 -13.32 2.01 14.42
C VAL A 261 -14.06 0.66 14.57
N PRO A 262 -14.54 0.28 15.77
CA PRO A 262 -15.32 -0.93 15.91
C PRO A 262 -16.66 -0.79 15.17
N SER A 263 -17.02 -1.79 14.35
CA SER A 263 -18.31 -1.82 13.64
C SER A 263 -19.50 -1.78 14.62
N PRO A 264 -20.58 -1.01 14.34
CA PRO A 264 -21.68 -0.78 15.29
C PRO A 264 -22.72 -1.92 15.40
N LEU A 265 -22.45 -3.13 14.89
CA LEU A 265 -23.46 -4.18 14.76
C LEU A 265 -23.03 -5.52 15.37
N VAL A 266 -22.81 -5.57 16.69
CA VAL A 266 -23.03 -6.79 17.49
C VAL A 266 -23.43 -6.41 18.92
N PRO A 267 -24.63 -6.79 19.41
CA PRO A 267 -24.90 -6.79 20.84
C PRO A 267 -24.33 -8.08 21.43
N SER A 268 -23.08 -8.06 21.89
CA SER A 268 -22.53 -9.20 22.65
C SER A 268 -22.80 -8.98 24.13
N THR A 269 -23.91 -9.56 24.62
CA THR A 269 -23.96 -10.09 25.98
C THR A 269 -22.84 -11.11 26.12
N HIS A 270 -21.75 -10.80 26.83
CA HIS A 270 -20.94 -11.78 27.57
C HIS A 270 -19.97 -11.03 28.49
N GLU A 271 -20.27 -11.15 29.79
CA GLU A 271 -19.37 -11.19 30.94
C GLU A 271 -18.10 -10.33 30.88
N GLU A 272 -18.09 -9.29 31.72
CA GLU A 272 -16.88 -8.62 32.21
C GLU A 272 -15.95 -9.64 32.89
N ALA A 273 -15.14 -10.33 32.07
CA ALA A 273 -14.01 -11.11 32.55
C ALA A 273 -12.93 -10.12 33.02
N ASN A 274 -13.01 -9.82 34.32
CA ASN A 274 -12.06 -9.19 35.20
C ASN A 274 -10.60 -9.18 34.68
N THR A 275 -10.24 -8.15 33.91
CA THR A 275 -8.92 -7.96 33.28
C THR A 275 -7.80 -7.62 34.26
N LYS A 276 -8.12 -7.44 35.54
CA LYS A 276 -7.13 -7.16 36.59
C LYS A 276 -6.41 -8.41 37.10
N GLU A 277 -7.01 -9.60 36.99
CA GLU A 277 -6.44 -10.82 37.55
C GLU A 277 -5.40 -11.49 36.63
N TYR A 278 -5.48 -11.26 35.31
CA TYR A 278 -4.49 -11.76 34.35
C TYR A 278 -3.18 -10.97 34.33
N GLN A 279 -3.16 -9.74 34.85
CA GLN A 279 -1.96 -8.90 34.88
C GLN A 279 -1.00 -9.29 36.01
N GLU A 280 -1.48 -9.87 37.11
CA GLU A 280 -0.64 -10.06 38.31
C GLU A 280 0.15 -11.38 38.34
N ASN A 281 -0.20 -12.39 37.54
CA ASN A 281 0.42 -13.72 37.63
C ASN A 281 1.05 -14.27 36.34
N HIS A 282 1.17 -13.45 35.29
CA HIS A 282 1.86 -13.89 34.08
C HIS A 282 3.39 -13.87 34.29
N LYS A 283 4.00 -15.06 34.37
CA LYS A 283 5.46 -15.22 34.31
C LYS A 283 5.91 -15.14 32.86
N CYS A 284 6.28 -13.95 32.41
CA CYS A 284 6.83 -13.68 31.08
C CYS A 284 8.21 -14.34 30.93
N ASN A 285 8.26 -15.61 30.53
CA ASN A 285 9.51 -16.31 30.22
C ASN A 285 9.61 -16.52 28.70
N MET A 286 10.74 -16.12 28.13
CA MET A 286 11.05 -16.16 26.69
C MET A 286 11.00 -17.57 26.08
N ARG A 287 11.01 -18.63 26.91
CA ARG A 287 10.85 -20.03 26.47
C ARG A 287 9.44 -20.59 26.61
N ILE A 288 8.52 -19.85 27.24
CA ILE A 288 7.23 -20.41 27.70
C ILE A 288 6.03 -19.61 27.19
N CYS A 289 6.17 -18.31 26.88
CA CYS A 289 5.06 -17.48 26.42
C CYS A 289 4.81 -17.68 24.90
N PRO A 290 3.70 -18.32 24.48
CA PRO A 290 3.43 -18.59 23.07
C PRO A 290 2.56 -17.51 22.40
N GLN A 291 2.27 -16.39 23.08
CA GLN A 291 1.36 -15.37 22.58
C GLN A 291 2.09 -14.25 21.84
N ILE A 292 1.89 -14.24 20.51
CA ILE A 292 2.01 -13.04 19.68
C ILE A 292 1.09 -11.97 20.29
N GLY A 293 1.64 -10.80 20.63
CA GLY A 293 0.91 -9.72 21.28
C GLY A 293 1.19 -9.53 22.78
N CYS A 294 2.13 -10.28 23.37
CA CYS A 294 2.58 -9.99 24.73
C CYS A 294 3.19 -8.56 24.81
N PRO A 295 2.70 -7.68 25.69
CA PRO A 295 3.18 -6.29 25.78
C PRO A 295 4.69 -6.21 26.01
N ARG A 296 5.27 -7.11 26.83
CA ARG A 296 6.71 -7.19 27.08
C ARG A 296 7.53 -7.61 25.84
N TYR A 297 6.99 -8.49 25.00
CA TYR A 297 7.66 -8.87 23.75
C TYR A 297 7.62 -7.73 22.73
N MET A 298 6.46 -7.07 22.62
CA MET A 298 6.28 -5.91 21.73
C MET A 298 7.21 -4.75 22.10
N THR A 299 7.37 -4.46 23.40
CA THR A 299 8.29 -3.42 23.86
C THR A 299 9.74 -3.77 23.55
N THR A 300 10.17 -5.03 23.71
CA THR A 300 11.57 -5.43 23.45
C THR A 300 11.90 -5.39 21.95
N VAL A 301 10.98 -5.82 21.08
CA VAL A 301 11.19 -5.76 19.62
C VAL A 301 11.19 -4.31 19.13
N ALA A 302 10.24 -3.49 19.59
CA ALA A 302 10.20 -2.07 19.27
C ALA A 302 11.45 -1.32 19.78
N HIS A 303 11.92 -1.66 20.97
CA HIS A 303 13.13 -1.08 21.57
C HIS A 303 14.39 -1.47 20.79
N THR A 304 14.54 -2.75 20.44
CA THR A 304 15.67 -3.23 19.62
C THR A 304 15.68 -2.57 18.24
N ALA A 305 14.51 -2.43 17.60
CA ALA A 305 14.38 -1.77 16.30
C ALA A 305 14.71 -0.27 16.38
N ALA A 306 14.29 0.42 17.44
CA ALA A 306 14.57 1.83 17.65
C ALA A 306 16.06 2.10 17.94
N LEU A 307 16.74 1.24 18.70
CA LEU A 307 18.19 1.33 18.92
C LEU A 307 18.99 1.11 17.63
N ALA A 308 18.56 0.19 16.76
CA ALA A 308 19.21 -0.08 15.48
C ALA A 308 19.19 1.14 14.53
N VAL A 309 18.24 2.07 14.72
CA VAL A 309 18.14 3.33 13.96
C VAL A 309 18.58 4.57 14.76
N GLY A 310 19.18 4.36 15.94
CA GLY A 310 19.79 5.42 16.75
C GLY A 310 18.80 6.34 17.48
N TRP A 311 17.56 5.90 17.70
CA TRP A 311 16.55 6.67 18.40
C TRP A 311 16.61 6.43 19.92
N ALA A 312 16.49 7.51 20.70
CA ALA A 312 16.29 7.42 22.15
C ALA A 312 14.84 7.03 22.43
N VAL A 313 14.62 6.01 23.26
CA VAL A 313 13.29 5.50 23.61
C VAL A 313 13.03 5.77 25.08
N PRO A 314 11.84 6.26 25.48
CA PRO A 314 11.49 6.38 26.89
C PRO A 314 11.35 4.98 27.51
N GLY A 315 12.13 4.71 28.57
CA GLY A 315 12.03 3.49 29.35
C GLY A 315 12.91 2.33 28.88
N CYS A 316 13.97 2.06 29.65
CA CYS A 316 14.66 0.77 29.67
C CYS A 316 13.77 -0.27 30.38
N GLY A 317 13.91 -1.56 30.05
CA GLY A 317 13.16 -2.67 30.70
C GLY A 317 13.21 -2.67 32.24
N MET A 318 14.15 -1.95 32.84
CA MET A 318 14.20 -1.66 34.28
C MET A 318 13.00 -0.86 34.83
N TYR A 319 12.38 0.04 34.06
CA TYR A 319 11.19 0.77 34.51
C TYR A 319 10.01 -0.18 34.82
N SER A 320 10.01 -1.36 34.19
CA SER A 320 9.02 -2.44 34.38
C SER A 320 9.54 -3.59 35.27
N GLY A 321 10.61 -3.36 36.04
CA GLY A 321 11.21 -4.31 36.98
C GLY A 321 12.05 -5.44 36.34
N GLY A 322 12.51 -5.28 35.09
CA GLY A 322 13.41 -6.22 34.40
C GLY A 322 14.89 -5.84 34.48
N GLU A 323 15.78 -6.72 33.99
CA GLU A 323 17.22 -6.43 33.86
C GLU A 323 17.50 -5.50 32.65
N CYS A 324 18.53 -4.67 32.74
CA CYS A 324 18.94 -3.78 31.66
C CYS A 324 19.57 -4.59 30.51
N THR A 325 19.04 -4.45 29.29
CA THR A 325 19.58 -5.13 28.08
C THR A 325 20.12 -4.14 27.04
N CYS A 326 20.21 -2.85 27.39
CA CYS A 326 20.53 -1.77 26.46
C CYS A 326 22.03 -1.61 26.16
N GLY A 327 22.90 -2.44 26.77
CA GLY A 327 24.36 -2.36 26.64
C GLY A 327 24.97 -1.10 27.28
N ASP A 328 26.29 -0.98 27.21
CA ASP A 328 27.07 0.07 27.89
C ASP A 328 26.83 1.49 27.33
N ASP A 329 26.31 1.59 26.09
CA ASP A 329 25.98 2.86 25.41
C ASP A 329 24.51 3.29 25.59
N CYS A 330 23.85 2.83 26.65
CA CYS A 330 22.43 3.09 26.90
C CYS A 330 22.12 4.60 27.07
N LYS A 331 21.21 5.13 26.25
CA LYS A 331 20.73 6.53 26.29
C LYS A 331 19.27 6.67 26.74
N CYS A 332 18.74 5.69 27.48
CA CYS A 332 17.37 5.73 27.94
C CYS A 332 17.18 6.83 29.01
N GLU A 333 16.12 7.62 28.86
CA GLU A 333 15.69 8.58 29.87
C GLU A 333 15.17 7.82 31.11
N GLY A 334 15.70 8.15 32.30
CA GLY A 334 15.34 7.51 33.57
C GLY A 334 15.95 6.12 33.83
N CYS A 335 17.07 5.77 33.17
CA CYS A 335 17.77 4.49 33.44
C CYS A 335 18.56 4.56 34.77
N PRO A 336 18.25 3.74 35.79
CA PRO A 336 18.92 3.84 37.08
C PRO A 336 20.40 3.42 37.07
N GLU A 337 20.85 2.72 36.03
CA GLU A 337 22.24 2.26 35.89
C GLU A 337 23.10 3.21 35.05
N HIS A 338 22.58 3.68 33.90
CA HIS A 338 23.35 4.49 32.93
C HIS A 338 22.96 5.97 32.92
N ASN A 339 21.80 6.34 33.47
CA ASN A 339 21.33 7.72 33.53
C ASN A 339 20.49 8.00 34.80
N PRO A 340 21.08 7.91 36.01
CA PRO A 340 20.36 7.91 37.29
C PRO A 340 19.76 9.27 37.70
N ALA A 341 19.94 10.32 36.90
CA ALA A 341 19.58 11.70 37.25
C ALA A 341 18.59 12.37 36.29
N SER A 342 18.00 11.63 35.34
CA SER A 342 16.97 12.13 34.42
C SER A 342 15.56 11.82 34.89
#